data_AF-A0A953Y911-F1
#
_entry.id   AF-A0A953Y911-F1
#
_cell.length_a   1.000
_cell.length_b   1.000
_cell.length_c   1.000
_cell.angle_alpha   90.00
_cell.angle_beta   90.00
_cell.angle_gamma   90.00
#
_symmetry.space_group_name_H-M   'P 1'
#
loop_
_entity.id
_entity.type
_entity.pdbx_description
1 polymer ?
#
loop_
_entity_poly.entity_id
_entity_poly.type
_entity_poly.pdbx_seq_one_letter_code
_entity_poly.pdbx_strand_id
1 'polypeptide(L)'
;MSKSMCVLLFAALFAPLGLAQDAGLGGPAPARASGKVDLAQKVRDYTAFVRDPARFTAENAVERLHAGYDEVLTLNMEVLDLAKVDADPHGLLRGLFGLMLALDDRCAEFHQAGQYSDAIANAKRRALRAIRYLREAIMLRTAERAPEQLYAHGKPAFAESFPEHHWTAQEAFRAGGLAALPRTVILLCMGGSNVSATIARSADEDNTFSHLAVGYRSNAPQNVAGVDYPAGTLFLVESLIETGVIIKPFAEHYKGVDRDVIFMARDASKQPAIDAAMDAFFARANAAIHAGKPLKYDFSMGANNGVKQELEGGEAGEGGDGVLSDPTAYFCAAVGEEVFAKAGVELLPIRTQLNPGPNSRKLFESWGMDPDAPVMAPGDADVSPALIRVAEAGRLQDLLDNHLRQATLRQMFRWMDEDGYTLRVPWYIKVVTWAAGGLNDTFLDLGKVPSGMDKNILRSFMALDKAANLYYKALKQANDAFREEHGRSMLPLEMVAHLETIRDDVKGTRKWFRAPKTKK
;
A
#
# COMPACT_ATOMS: atom_id res chain seq x y z
N MET A 1 -5.78 12.54 50.54
CA MET A 1 -4.74 11.61 51.03
C MET A 1 -5.24 10.18 50.86
N SER A 2 -4.37 9.27 50.39
CA SER A 2 -4.57 7.83 50.10
C SER A 2 -5.42 7.50 48.85
N LYS A 3 -4.86 7.08 47.70
CA LYS A 3 -4.07 5.88 47.32
C LYS A 3 -4.87 4.55 47.36
N SER A 4 -5.00 3.97 46.15
CA SER A 4 -4.82 2.57 45.77
C SER A 4 -6.01 1.61 45.62
N MET A 5 -5.87 0.80 44.55
CA MET A 5 -6.46 -0.51 44.19
C MET A 5 -7.83 -0.51 43.50
N CYS A 6 -7.95 -0.89 42.21
CA CYS A 6 -7.65 -2.15 41.50
C CYS A 6 -8.88 -3.06 41.39
N VAL A 7 -9.49 -3.11 40.20
CA VAL A 7 -10.24 -4.24 39.59
C VAL A 7 -10.19 -3.97 38.07
N LEU A 8 -9.31 -4.55 37.23
CA LEU A 8 -9.18 -5.94 36.76
C LEU A 8 -10.49 -6.58 36.31
N LEU A 9 -10.83 -6.41 35.02
CA LEU A 9 -11.77 -7.28 34.30
C LEU A 9 -11.56 -7.15 32.78
N PHE A 10 -10.57 -7.86 32.24
CA PHE A 10 -10.55 -8.37 30.87
C PHE A 10 -9.58 -9.56 30.81
N ALA A 11 -10.02 -10.70 31.33
CA ALA A 11 -9.35 -11.98 31.22
C ALA A 11 -10.43 -13.04 30.90
N ALA A 12 -10.85 -13.12 29.63
CA ALA A 12 -11.73 -14.21 29.16
C ALA A 12 -11.81 -14.40 27.62
N LEU A 13 -10.87 -13.91 26.80
CA LEU A 13 -10.96 -14.08 25.33
C LEU A 13 -9.70 -14.59 24.61
N PHE A 14 -8.67 -15.01 25.32
CA PHE A 14 -7.56 -15.75 24.73
C PHE A 14 -7.22 -16.99 25.56
N ALA A 15 -8.10 -17.99 25.46
CA ALA A 15 -7.59 -19.36 25.52
C ALA A 15 -6.69 -19.56 24.29
N PRO A 16 -5.54 -20.24 24.40
CA PRO A 16 -4.82 -20.67 23.20
C PRO A 16 -5.79 -21.56 22.43
N LEU A 17 -6.21 -21.10 21.26
CA LEU A 17 -6.85 -21.95 20.27
C LEU A 17 -5.87 -23.06 19.96
N GLY A 18 -6.09 -24.21 20.61
CA GLY A 18 -5.60 -25.48 20.14
C GLY A 18 -6.22 -25.70 18.76
N LEU A 19 -5.47 -25.34 17.72
CA LEU A 19 -5.70 -25.87 16.40
C LEU A 19 -5.55 -27.39 16.51
N ALA A 20 -6.67 -28.08 16.29
CA ALA A 20 -6.76 -29.50 16.00
C ALA A 20 -5.59 -29.91 15.09
N GLN A 21 -4.68 -30.81 15.47
CA GLN A 21 -4.85 -32.23 15.76
C GLN A 21 -5.54 -33.10 14.70
N ASP A 22 -6.05 -32.53 13.59
CA ASP A 22 -6.72 -33.31 12.52
C ASP A 22 -6.02 -33.30 11.15
N ALA A 23 -4.74 -32.92 11.09
CA ALA A 23 -3.87 -33.31 9.98
C ALA A 23 -2.91 -34.37 10.51
N GLY A 24 -3.11 -35.64 10.13
CA GLY A 24 -2.40 -36.83 10.59
C GLY A 24 -0.86 -36.81 10.45
N LEU A 25 -0.19 -35.96 11.22
CA LEU A 25 1.23 -36.00 11.52
C LEU A 25 1.36 -36.43 12.98
N GLY A 26 1.11 -37.71 13.24
CA GLY A 26 1.23 -38.35 14.55
C GLY A 26 2.67 -38.54 15.01
N GLY A 27 3.45 -37.46 15.06
CA GLY A 27 4.71 -37.42 15.79
C GLY A 27 4.46 -36.97 17.24
N PRO A 28 5.24 -37.46 18.23
CA PRO A 28 5.14 -36.99 19.61
C PRO A 28 5.31 -35.47 19.65
N ALA A 29 4.42 -34.79 20.39
CA ALA A 29 4.52 -33.36 20.62
C ALA A 29 5.93 -33.05 21.17
N PRO A 30 6.75 -32.25 20.46
CA PRO A 30 8.08 -31.92 20.96
C PRO A 30 7.91 -31.25 22.32
N ALA A 31 8.68 -31.71 23.31
CA ALA A 31 8.75 -31.06 24.61
C ALA A 31 8.93 -29.55 24.38
N ARG A 32 8.12 -28.71 25.04
CA ARG A 32 8.26 -27.26 25.01
C ARG A 32 9.63 -26.89 25.56
N ALA A 33 10.64 -26.87 24.70
CA ALA A 33 11.89 -26.20 24.98
C ALA A 33 11.51 -24.75 25.29
N SER A 34 11.95 -24.24 26.42
CA SER A 34 11.79 -22.85 26.85
C SER A 34 12.57 -21.86 25.97
N GLY A 35 12.74 -22.18 24.68
CA GLY A 35 13.59 -21.48 23.73
C GLY A 35 12.85 -20.31 23.09
N LYS A 36 13.52 -19.17 23.05
CA LYS A 36 13.11 -18.03 22.22
C LYS A 36 12.99 -18.46 20.75
N VAL A 37 12.10 -17.80 20.01
CA VAL A 37 11.80 -18.07 18.60
C VAL A 37 12.98 -17.62 17.73
N ASP A 38 13.55 -18.57 16.99
CA ASP A 38 14.49 -18.29 15.90
C ASP A 38 13.70 -17.85 14.66
N LEU A 39 13.67 -16.55 14.42
CA LEU A 39 12.88 -15.98 13.34
C LEU A 39 13.39 -16.41 11.95
N ALA A 40 14.70 -16.58 11.78
CA ALA A 40 15.27 -17.02 10.50
C ALA A 40 14.87 -18.46 10.18
N GLN A 41 14.88 -19.36 11.18
CA GLN A 41 14.37 -20.72 11.00
C GLN A 41 12.89 -20.71 10.64
N LYS A 42 12.08 -19.92 11.36
CA LYS A 42 10.64 -19.82 11.12
C LYS A 42 10.31 -19.34 9.71
N VAL A 43 11.03 -18.33 9.21
CA VAL A 43 10.88 -17.84 7.83
C VAL A 43 11.24 -18.92 6.81
N ARG A 44 12.29 -19.71 7.05
CA ARG A 44 12.64 -20.86 6.20
C ARG A 44 11.53 -21.92 6.19
N ASP A 45 11.00 -22.26 7.36
CA ASP A 45 9.94 -23.26 7.51
C ASP A 45 8.64 -22.84 6.80
N TYR A 46 8.23 -21.57 6.95
CA TYR A 46 7.09 -21.01 6.22
C TYR A 46 7.32 -20.98 4.71
N THR A 47 8.53 -20.62 4.27
CA THR A 47 8.87 -20.61 2.84
C THR A 47 8.79 -22.02 2.26
N ALA A 48 9.32 -23.03 2.97
CA ALA A 48 9.24 -24.42 2.56
C ALA A 48 7.79 -24.93 2.54
N PHE A 49 6.97 -24.54 3.53
CA PHE A 49 5.56 -24.88 3.58
C PHE A 49 4.77 -24.30 2.40
N VAL A 50 4.92 -23.00 2.09
CA VAL A 50 4.26 -22.34 0.95
C VAL A 50 4.71 -22.94 -0.38
N ARG A 51 5.97 -23.36 -0.49
CA ARG A 51 6.51 -23.99 -1.70
C ARG A 51 6.07 -25.43 -1.90
N ASP A 52 5.49 -26.09 -0.90
CA ASP A 52 5.04 -27.47 -1.01
C ASP A 52 3.57 -27.53 -1.49
N PRO A 53 3.30 -27.92 -2.76
CA PRO A 53 1.94 -27.99 -3.30
C PRO A 53 1.05 -28.99 -2.57
N ALA A 54 1.60 -29.97 -1.85
CA ALA A 54 0.82 -30.93 -1.08
C ALA A 54 0.38 -30.38 0.28
N ARG A 55 1.03 -29.31 0.77
CA ARG A 55 0.79 -28.73 2.10
C ARG A 55 0.06 -27.40 2.04
N PHE A 56 0.38 -26.56 1.06
CA PHE A 56 -0.28 -25.27 0.84
C PHE A 56 -1.07 -25.31 -0.47
N THR A 57 -2.36 -25.60 -0.34
CA THR A 57 -3.30 -25.78 -1.46
C THR A 57 -4.28 -24.61 -1.50
N ALA A 58 -5.01 -24.45 -2.61
CA ALA A 58 -6.01 -23.38 -2.71
C ALA A 58 -7.11 -23.52 -1.64
N GLU A 59 -7.48 -24.75 -1.27
CA GLU A 59 -8.52 -25.06 -0.28
C GLU A 59 -8.13 -24.61 1.13
N ASN A 60 -6.84 -24.65 1.47
CA ASN A 60 -6.37 -24.28 2.80
C ASN A 60 -5.63 -22.93 2.85
N ALA A 61 -5.39 -22.29 1.71
CA ALA A 61 -4.59 -21.07 1.61
C ALA A 61 -5.10 -19.95 2.54
N VAL A 62 -6.40 -19.69 2.56
CA VAL A 62 -7.00 -18.61 3.38
C VAL A 62 -6.72 -18.82 4.86
N GLU A 63 -7.02 -20.01 5.39
CA GLU A 63 -6.80 -20.37 6.80
C GLU A 63 -5.32 -20.24 7.16
N ARG A 64 -4.43 -20.77 6.32
CA ARG A 64 -2.98 -20.80 6.56
C ARG A 64 -2.36 -19.40 6.51
N LEU A 65 -2.81 -18.54 5.60
CA LEU A 65 -2.37 -17.16 5.50
C LEU A 65 -2.84 -16.32 6.69
N HIS A 66 -4.06 -16.53 7.17
CA HIS A 66 -4.56 -15.91 8.39
C HIS A 66 -3.77 -16.37 9.62
N ALA A 67 -3.52 -17.67 9.77
CA ALA A 67 -2.70 -18.17 10.86
C ALA A 67 -1.29 -17.55 10.87
N GLY A 68 -0.65 -17.44 9.69
CA GLY A 68 0.64 -16.76 9.56
C GLY A 68 0.57 -15.27 9.90
N TYR A 69 -0.49 -14.59 9.49
CA TYR A 69 -0.74 -13.18 9.83
C TYR A 69 -0.87 -12.96 11.34
N ASP A 70 -1.75 -13.73 11.99
CA ASP A 70 -1.99 -13.65 13.43
C ASP A 70 -0.73 -14.01 14.23
N GLU A 71 0.04 -14.99 13.75
CA GLU A 71 1.30 -15.35 14.37
C GLU A 71 2.30 -14.19 14.33
N VAL A 72 2.40 -13.47 13.20
CA VAL A 72 3.28 -12.28 13.13
C VAL A 72 2.79 -11.17 14.06
N LEU A 73 1.47 -10.94 14.15
CA LEU A 73 0.92 -9.92 15.05
C LEU A 73 1.15 -10.20 16.53
N THR A 74 1.29 -11.48 16.90
CA THR A 74 1.57 -11.91 18.27
C THR A 74 3.07 -12.00 18.58
N LEU A 75 3.95 -11.84 17.58
CA LEU A 75 5.38 -11.72 17.83
C LEU A 75 5.66 -10.45 18.62
N ASN A 76 6.34 -10.62 19.75
CA ASN A 76 6.90 -9.53 20.53
C ASN A 76 8.40 -9.77 20.78
N MET A 77 9.09 -8.75 21.27
CA MET A 77 10.54 -8.84 21.50
C MET A 77 10.94 -9.83 22.59
N GLU A 78 10.02 -10.19 23.49
CA GLU A 78 10.30 -11.10 24.61
C GLU A 78 10.38 -12.55 24.13
N VAL A 79 9.54 -12.91 23.14
CA VAL A 79 9.52 -14.26 22.56
C VAL A 79 10.58 -14.48 21.50
N LEU A 80 11.12 -13.42 20.89
CA LEU A 80 12.11 -13.52 19.81
C LEU A 80 13.54 -13.71 20.33
N ASP A 81 14.32 -14.56 19.64
CA ASP A 81 15.77 -14.63 19.84
C ASP A 81 16.44 -13.43 19.15
N LEU A 82 16.41 -12.29 19.83
CA LEU A 82 16.95 -11.03 19.30
C LEU A 82 18.45 -11.11 19.00
N ALA A 83 19.21 -11.96 19.68
CA ALA A 83 20.63 -12.12 19.40
C ALA A 83 20.84 -12.73 18.00
N LYS A 84 19.98 -13.66 17.58
CA LYS A 84 20.00 -14.21 16.22
C LYS A 84 19.50 -13.22 15.17
N VAL A 85 18.51 -12.39 15.50
CA VAL A 85 18.06 -11.30 14.62
C VAL A 85 19.20 -10.30 14.39
N ASP A 86 19.89 -9.91 15.47
CA ASP A 86 21.00 -8.95 15.43
C ASP A 86 22.28 -9.54 14.78
N ALA A 87 22.40 -10.86 14.64
CA ALA A 87 23.56 -11.51 14.05
C ALA A 87 23.55 -11.51 12.51
N ASP A 88 22.38 -11.57 11.87
CA ASP A 88 22.25 -11.55 10.40
C ASP A 88 20.93 -10.88 9.95
N PRO A 89 20.76 -9.57 10.16
CA PRO A 89 19.56 -8.86 9.75
C PRO A 89 19.34 -8.91 8.23
N HIS A 90 20.41 -8.90 7.43
CA HIS A 90 20.31 -8.95 5.97
C HIS A 90 19.86 -10.29 5.42
N GLY A 91 20.40 -11.40 5.93
CA GLY A 91 19.95 -12.74 5.57
C GLY A 91 18.48 -12.92 5.94
N LEU A 92 18.05 -12.37 7.08
CA LEU A 92 16.65 -12.41 7.49
C LEU A 92 15.74 -11.57 6.58
N LEU A 93 16.12 -10.34 6.22
CA LEU A 93 15.38 -9.51 5.27
C LEU A 93 15.25 -10.17 3.89
N ARG A 94 16.33 -10.82 3.42
CA ARG A 94 16.30 -11.63 2.18
C ARG A 94 15.39 -12.84 2.31
N GLY A 95 15.40 -13.52 3.46
CA GLY A 95 14.50 -14.64 3.74
C GLY A 95 13.03 -14.21 3.69
N LEU A 96 12.69 -13.09 4.31
CA LEU A 96 11.33 -12.53 4.30
C LEU A 96 10.89 -12.13 2.89
N PHE A 97 11.78 -11.53 2.09
CA PHE A 97 11.51 -11.28 0.68
C PHE A 97 11.32 -12.58 -0.12
N GLY A 98 12.15 -13.60 0.13
CA GLY A 98 11.99 -14.93 -0.47
C GLY A 98 10.66 -15.61 -0.15
N LEU A 99 10.12 -15.40 1.06
CA LEU A 99 8.79 -15.84 1.44
C LEU A 99 7.70 -15.12 0.63
N MET A 100 7.82 -13.80 0.43
CA MET A 100 6.89 -13.05 -0.43
C MET A 100 6.89 -13.58 -1.87
N LEU A 101 8.08 -13.87 -2.43
CA LEU A 101 8.19 -14.46 -3.77
C LEU A 101 7.54 -15.85 -3.84
N ALA A 102 7.74 -16.69 -2.83
CA ALA A 102 7.09 -18.01 -2.76
C ALA A 102 5.56 -17.89 -2.72
N LEU A 103 5.02 -16.91 -2.00
CA LEU A 103 3.58 -16.60 -1.99
C LEU A 103 3.10 -16.11 -3.36
N ASP A 104 3.87 -15.23 -4.02
CA ASP A 104 3.55 -14.72 -5.36
C ASP A 104 3.47 -15.86 -6.38
N ASP A 105 4.44 -16.77 -6.40
CA ASP A 105 4.46 -17.92 -7.33
C ASP A 105 3.33 -18.91 -7.05
N ARG A 106 3.12 -19.27 -5.78
CA ARG A 106 2.07 -20.21 -5.39
C ARG A 106 0.66 -19.69 -5.71
N CYS A 107 0.42 -18.39 -5.51
CA CYS A 107 -0.86 -17.78 -5.88
C CYS A 107 -1.05 -17.65 -7.41
N ALA A 108 0.04 -17.47 -8.16
CA ALA A 108 -0.02 -17.52 -9.62
C ALA A 108 -0.39 -18.92 -10.13
N GLU A 109 0.12 -19.98 -9.50
CA GLU A 109 -0.29 -21.37 -9.80
C GLU A 109 -1.79 -21.58 -9.52
N PHE A 110 -2.30 -21.09 -8.38
CA PHE A 110 -3.75 -21.14 -8.09
C PHE A 110 -4.57 -20.40 -9.16
N HIS A 111 -4.07 -19.26 -9.64
CA HIS A 111 -4.77 -18.50 -10.68
C HIS A 111 -4.79 -19.25 -12.02
N GLN A 112 -3.66 -19.83 -12.43
CA GLN A 112 -3.59 -20.66 -13.63
C GLN A 112 -4.50 -21.90 -13.56
N ALA A 113 -4.71 -22.44 -12.36
CA ALA A 113 -5.64 -23.54 -12.11
C ALA A 113 -7.12 -23.09 -11.97
N GLY A 114 -7.42 -21.79 -12.05
CA GLY A 114 -8.78 -21.27 -11.83
C GLY A 114 -9.26 -21.35 -10.37
N GLN A 115 -8.33 -21.47 -9.41
CA GLN A 115 -8.61 -21.63 -7.98
C GLN A 115 -8.29 -20.37 -7.16
N TYR A 116 -7.81 -19.30 -7.79
CA TYR A 116 -7.50 -18.04 -7.10
C TYR A 116 -8.76 -17.18 -6.93
N SER A 117 -9.19 -17.00 -5.69
CA SER A 117 -10.39 -16.23 -5.31
C SER A 117 -10.04 -14.93 -4.58
N ASP A 118 -11.02 -14.03 -4.46
CA ASP A 118 -10.93 -12.80 -3.67
C ASP A 118 -10.48 -13.08 -2.23
N ALA A 119 -10.97 -14.16 -1.63
CA ALA A 119 -10.60 -14.56 -0.28
C ALA A 119 -9.11 -14.90 -0.16
N ILE A 120 -8.54 -15.60 -1.16
CA ILE A 120 -7.10 -15.90 -1.19
C ILE A 120 -6.29 -14.62 -1.41
N ALA A 121 -6.72 -13.76 -2.32
CA ALA A 121 -6.05 -12.47 -2.59
C ALA A 121 -6.02 -11.58 -1.34
N ASN A 122 -7.14 -11.47 -0.62
CA ASN A 122 -7.25 -10.71 0.62
C ASN A 122 -6.41 -11.31 1.74
N ALA A 123 -6.40 -12.64 1.89
CA ALA A 123 -5.53 -13.31 2.86
C ALA A 123 -4.04 -13.11 2.54
N LYS A 124 -3.67 -13.15 1.24
CA LYS A 124 -2.31 -12.85 0.76
C LYS A 124 -1.93 -11.41 1.09
N ARG A 125 -2.82 -10.43 0.84
CA ARG A 125 -2.61 -9.01 1.16
C ARG A 125 -2.28 -8.81 2.65
N ARG A 126 -3.05 -9.43 3.54
CA ARG A 126 -2.80 -9.41 4.99
C ARG A 126 -1.43 -10.01 5.34
N ALA A 127 -1.11 -11.18 4.80
CA ALA A 127 0.16 -11.85 5.03
C ALA A 127 1.35 -10.99 4.55
N LEU A 128 1.30 -10.44 3.33
CA LEU A 128 2.33 -9.55 2.79
C LEU A 128 2.54 -8.32 3.68
N ARG A 129 1.46 -7.70 4.16
CA ARG A 129 1.51 -6.57 5.08
C ARG A 129 2.18 -6.93 6.41
N ALA A 130 1.86 -8.09 6.99
CA ALA A 130 2.54 -8.57 8.20
C ALA A 130 4.04 -8.82 7.97
N ILE A 131 4.42 -9.44 6.84
CA ILE A 131 5.82 -9.64 6.48
C ILE A 131 6.53 -8.28 6.34
N ARG A 132 5.88 -7.25 5.77
CA ARG A 132 6.44 -5.89 5.70
C ARG A 132 6.66 -5.28 7.07
N TYR A 133 5.68 -5.34 7.98
CA TYR A 133 5.86 -4.85 9.34
C TYR A 133 7.03 -5.53 10.06
N LEU A 134 7.18 -6.84 9.87
CA LEU A 134 8.31 -7.57 10.42
C LEU A 134 9.65 -7.11 9.81
N ARG A 135 9.71 -6.92 8.49
CA ARG A 135 10.89 -6.36 7.80
C ARG A 135 11.24 -4.97 8.34
N GLU A 136 10.25 -4.11 8.48
CA GLU A 136 10.42 -2.73 8.97
C GLU A 136 10.89 -2.71 10.42
N ALA A 137 10.37 -3.58 11.28
CA ALA A 137 10.82 -3.71 12.66
C ALA A 137 12.29 -4.16 12.74
N ILE A 138 12.71 -5.12 11.90
CA ILE A 138 14.12 -5.54 11.81
C ILE A 138 14.98 -4.37 11.32
N MET A 139 14.56 -3.71 10.25
CA MET A 139 15.25 -2.58 9.63
C MET A 139 15.47 -1.42 10.61
N LEU A 140 14.43 -0.98 11.32
CA LEU A 140 14.50 0.09 12.32
C LEU A 140 15.41 -0.30 13.48
N ARG A 141 15.27 -1.52 13.99
CA ARG A 141 16.14 -2.04 15.05
C ARG A 141 17.61 -2.09 14.64
N THR A 142 17.91 -2.57 13.44
CA THR A 142 19.29 -2.61 12.93
C THR A 142 19.83 -1.19 12.74
N ALA A 143 19.02 -0.24 12.24
CA ALA A 143 19.41 1.16 12.12
C ALA A 143 19.80 1.78 13.48
N GLU A 144 19.06 1.43 14.55
CA GLU A 144 19.31 1.93 15.90
C GLU A 144 20.55 1.28 16.56
N ARG A 145 20.77 -0.02 16.33
CA ARG A 145 21.81 -0.79 17.06
C ARG A 145 23.14 -0.94 16.32
N ALA A 146 23.08 -1.07 15.01
CA ALA A 146 24.21 -1.42 14.16
C ALA A 146 23.98 -0.87 12.73
N PRO A 147 23.90 0.46 12.55
CA PRO A 147 23.57 1.06 11.25
C PRO A 147 24.53 0.66 10.14
N GLU A 148 25.79 0.35 10.46
CA GLU A 148 26.78 -0.18 9.54
C GLU A 148 26.39 -1.56 8.98
N GLN A 149 25.67 -2.37 9.77
CA GLN A 149 25.21 -3.67 9.32
C GLN A 149 24.18 -3.58 8.22
N LEU A 150 23.35 -2.52 8.14
CA LEU A 150 22.36 -2.33 7.06
C LEU A 150 22.98 -2.17 5.67
N TYR A 151 24.28 -1.91 5.61
CA TYR A 151 25.03 -1.70 4.37
C TYR A 151 26.27 -2.60 4.27
N ALA A 152 26.43 -3.57 5.18
CA ALA A 152 27.63 -4.40 5.29
C ALA A 152 27.89 -5.28 4.05
N HIS A 153 26.84 -5.61 3.29
CA HIS A 153 26.96 -6.37 2.04
C HIS A 153 27.05 -5.50 0.78
N GLY A 154 27.45 -4.23 0.96
CA GLY A 154 27.46 -3.23 -0.10
C GLY A 154 26.12 -2.51 -0.22
N LYS A 155 26.12 -1.46 -1.05
CA LYS A 155 24.89 -0.75 -1.41
C LYS A 155 23.96 -1.72 -2.16
N PRO A 156 22.66 -1.77 -1.84
CA PRO A 156 21.70 -2.53 -2.64
C PRO A 156 21.80 -2.20 -4.13
N ALA A 157 21.40 -3.14 -5.00
CA ALA A 157 21.50 -3.04 -6.47
C ALA A 157 20.94 -1.73 -7.06
N PHE A 158 19.88 -1.21 -6.42
CA PHE A 158 19.21 0.01 -6.83
C PHE A 158 19.68 1.23 -6.03
N ALA A 159 20.51 1.07 -4.99
CA ALA A 159 20.88 2.14 -4.07
C ALA A 159 21.92 3.12 -4.62
N GLU A 160 22.67 2.77 -5.66
CA GLU A 160 23.47 3.78 -6.39
C GLU A 160 22.57 4.76 -7.15
N SER A 161 21.46 4.25 -7.68
CA SER A 161 20.43 5.09 -8.29
C SER A 161 19.55 5.77 -7.23
N PHE A 162 19.34 5.13 -6.06
CA PHE A 162 18.41 5.56 -5.01
C PHE A 162 19.03 5.43 -3.61
N PRO A 163 19.92 6.36 -3.21
CA PRO A 163 20.73 6.22 -2.00
C PRO A 163 19.93 6.30 -0.69
N GLU A 164 18.67 6.70 -0.74
CA GLU A 164 17.83 6.91 0.44
C GLU A 164 17.01 5.66 0.84
N HIS A 165 16.96 4.63 -0.03
CA HIS A 165 16.14 3.45 0.16
C HIS A 165 16.98 2.20 0.40
N HIS A 166 16.54 1.37 1.34
CA HIS A 166 17.11 0.04 1.54
C HIS A 166 16.33 -0.97 0.71
N TRP A 167 16.95 -1.44 -0.38
CA TRP A 167 16.33 -2.36 -1.33
C TRP A 167 16.63 -3.81 -1.01
N THR A 168 15.63 -4.66 -1.17
CA THR A 168 15.78 -6.11 -1.34
C THR A 168 15.27 -6.47 -2.73
N ALA A 169 16.05 -7.25 -3.49
CA ALA A 169 15.71 -7.60 -4.87
C ALA A 169 15.97 -9.08 -5.14
N GLN A 170 15.27 -9.62 -6.13
CA GLN A 170 15.54 -10.93 -6.69
C GLN A 170 16.98 -11.02 -7.21
N GLU A 171 17.63 -12.17 -7.01
CA GLU A 171 19.06 -12.35 -7.33
C GLU A 171 19.37 -12.02 -8.80
N ALA A 172 18.49 -12.41 -9.73
CA ALA A 172 18.64 -12.13 -11.16
C ALA A 172 18.75 -10.63 -11.50
N PHE A 173 18.20 -9.76 -10.65
CA PHE A 173 18.19 -8.31 -10.86
C PHE A 173 19.19 -7.56 -9.98
N ARG A 174 19.89 -8.26 -9.06
CA ARG A 174 20.82 -7.60 -8.14
C ARG A 174 22.07 -7.06 -8.84
N ALA A 175 22.59 -7.78 -9.83
CA ALA A 175 23.79 -7.34 -10.55
C ALA A 175 23.49 -6.29 -11.63
N GLY A 176 22.34 -6.41 -12.31
CA GLY A 176 21.99 -5.54 -13.44
C GLY A 176 21.21 -4.27 -13.09
N GLY A 177 20.70 -4.16 -11.86
CA GLY A 177 19.96 -2.98 -11.38
C GLY A 177 18.81 -2.59 -12.31
N LEU A 178 18.61 -1.28 -12.50
CA LEU A 178 17.57 -0.75 -13.40
C LEU A 178 17.76 -1.15 -14.87
N ALA A 179 18.98 -1.44 -15.29
CA ALA A 179 19.28 -1.80 -16.67
C ALA A 179 18.81 -3.22 -17.03
N ALA A 180 18.63 -4.09 -16.02
CA ALA A 180 18.07 -5.43 -16.21
C ALA A 180 16.53 -5.45 -16.25
N LEU A 181 15.86 -4.33 -15.96
CA LEU A 181 14.41 -4.25 -16.06
C LEU A 181 13.98 -4.19 -17.55
N PRO A 182 12.82 -4.78 -17.92
CA PRO A 182 12.25 -4.57 -19.25
C PRO A 182 11.86 -3.10 -19.43
N ARG A 183 11.47 -2.72 -20.65
CA ARG A 183 11.12 -1.32 -20.94
C ARG A 183 9.93 -0.85 -20.10
N THR A 184 8.94 -1.70 -19.86
CA THR A 184 7.75 -1.36 -19.08
C THR A 184 7.67 -2.17 -17.80
N VAL A 185 7.54 -1.50 -16.66
CA VAL A 185 7.40 -2.09 -15.31
C VAL A 185 6.28 -1.41 -14.54
N ILE A 186 5.72 -2.11 -13.55
CA ILE A 186 4.75 -1.54 -12.61
C ILE A 186 5.46 -1.14 -11.33
N LEU A 187 5.13 0.03 -10.80
CA LEU A 187 5.61 0.52 -9.51
C LEU A 187 4.44 0.72 -8.57
N LEU A 188 4.52 0.12 -7.39
CA LEU A 188 3.62 0.41 -6.28
C LEU A 188 4.34 1.21 -5.23
N CYS A 189 3.69 2.29 -4.80
CA CYS A 189 4.31 3.28 -3.95
C CYS A 189 3.43 3.52 -2.71
N MET A 190 4.09 3.65 -1.57
CA MET A 190 3.48 4.11 -0.32
C MET A 190 3.95 5.54 -0.09
N GLY A 191 3.05 6.51 -0.27
CA GLY A 191 3.36 7.91 -0.02
C GLY A 191 3.29 8.28 1.47
N GLY A 192 4.03 9.29 1.87
CA GLY A 192 4.08 9.80 3.25
C GLY A 192 2.94 10.73 3.66
N SER A 193 1.93 10.93 2.82
CA SER A 193 0.82 11.86 3.09
C SER A 193 -0.38 11.20 3.79
N ASN A 194 -1.24 12.00 4.43
CA ASN A 194 -2.52 11.48 4.95
C ASN A 194 -3.45 11.02 3.82
N VAL A 195 -3.39 11.62 2.63
CA VAL A 195 -4.17 11.17 1.47
C VAL A 195 -3.71 9.77 1.04
N SER A 196 -2.40 9.55 0.99
CA SER A 196 -1.81 8.24 0.70
C SER A 196 -2.24 7.20 1.73
N ALA A 197 -2.10 7.50 3.02
CA ALA A 197 -2.56 6.62 4.08
C ALA A 197 -4.09 6.41 4.07
N THR A 198 -4.87 7.38 3.60
CA THR A 198 -6.32 7.24 3.43
C THR A 198 -6.64 6.20 2.37
N ILE A 199 -6.03 6.30 1.18
CA ILE A 199 -6.21 5.34 0.07
C ILE A 199 -5.79 3.92 0.51
N ALA A 200 -4.71 3.81 1.28
CA ALA A 200 -4.25 2.52 1.77
C ALA A 200 -5.20 1.89 2.83
N ARG A 201 -6.03 2.70 3.51
CA ARG A 201 -6.83 2.28 4.68
C ARG A 201 -8.34 2.41 4.51
N SER A 202 -8.82 2.87 3.35
CA SER A 202 -10.25 3.07 3.07
C SER A 202 -10.98 1.83 2.57
N ALA A 203 -10.23 0.77 2.27
CA ALA A 203 -10.74 -0.49 1.75
C ALA A 203 -11.27 -1.42 2.84
N ASP A 204 -12.10 -2.38 2.44
CA ASP A 204 -12.54 -3.51 3.27
C ASP A 204 -11.36 -4.31 3.83
N GLU A 205 -10.29 -4.41 3.05
CA GLU A 205 -9.01 -4.98 3.44
C GLU A 205 -7.90 -3.95 3.30
N ASP A 206 -7.25 -3.58 4.41
CA ASP A 206 -6.24 -2.54 4.26
C ASP A 206 -5.09 -2.96 3.34
N ASN A 207 -4.73 -2.04 2.46
CA ASN A 207 -3.62 -2.11 1.54
C ASN A 207 -2.35 -1.50 2.15
N THR A 208 -1.19 -1.82 1.57
CA THR A 208 0.07 -1.11 1.87
C THR A 208 0.27 0.09 0.95
N PHE A 209 -0.15 -0.03 -0.31
CA PHE A 209 0.19 0.92 -1.35
C PHE A 209 -0.97 1.87 -1.64
N SER A 210 -0.62 3.12 -1.89
CA SER A 210 -1.55 4.21 -2.15
C SER A 210 -1.47 4.75 -3.57
N HIS A 211 -0.46 4.32 -4.32
CA HIS A 211 -0.20 4.81 -5.66
C HIS A 211 0.36 3.71 -6.55
N LEU A 212 -0.04 3.72 -7.82
CA LEU A 212 0.50 2.87 -8.88
C LEU A 212 1.01 3.77 -10.00
N ALA A 213 2.23 3.51 -10.45
CA ALA A 213 2.83 4.17 -11.59
C ALA A 213 3.40 3.14 -12.57
N VAL A 214 3.58 3.55 -13.83
CA VAL A 214 4.20 2.73 -14.87
C VAL A 214 5.59 3.29 -15.16
N GLY A 215 6.62 2.49 -14.90
CA GLY A 215 7.98 2.80 -15.33
C GLY A 215 8.12 2.45 -16.81
N TYR A 216 8.63 3.39 -17.62
CA TYR A 216 8.71 3.24 -19.07
C TYR A 216 10.05 3.74 -19.63
N ARG A 217 10.80 2.86 -20.28
CA ARG A 217 12.07 3.18 -20.94
C ARG A 217 11.85 3.48 -22.42
N SER A 218 12.06 4.74 -22.79
CA SER A 218 11.90 5.18 -24.18
C SER A 218 12.99 4.59 -25.09
N ASN A 219 12.59 4.16 -26.29
CA ASN A 219 13.53 3.71 -27.34
C ASN A 219 14.01 4.86 -28.24
N ALA A 220 13.41 6.04 -28.13
CA ALA A 220 13.73 7.23 -28.90
C ALA A 220 13.92 8.45 -27.98
N PRO A 221 14.59 9.53 -28.46
CA PRO A 221 14.57 10.80 -27.75
C PRO A 221 13.13 11.29 -27.55
N GLN A 222 12.85 11.89 -26.39
CA GLN A 222 11.52 12.40 -26.05
C GLN A 222 11.63 13.85 -25.59
N ASN A 223 10.75 14.71 -26.09
CA ASN A 223 10.52 16.02 -25.49
C ASN A 223 9.34 15.90 -24.52
N VAL A 224 9.56 16.11 -23.23
CA VAL A 224 8.51 16.06 -22.19
C VAL A 224 8.46 17.42 -21.51
N ALA A 225 7.29 18.07 -21.56
CA ALA A 225 7.07 19.40 -20.99
C ALA A 225 8.14 20.45 -21.41
N GLY A 226 8.62 20.39 -22.65
CA GLY A 226 9.62 21.31 -23.20
C GLY A 226 11.08 20.96 -22.89
N VAL A 227 11.35 19.81 -22.24
CA VAL A 227 12.70 19.31 -21.96
C VAL A 227 13.01 18.10 -22.83
N ASP A 228 14.14 18.12 -23.52
CA ASP A 228 14.62 17.00 -24.34
C ASP A 228 15.39 15.98 -23.50
N TYR A 229 14.98 14.72 -23.63
CA TYR A 229 15.61 13.57 -22.98
C TYR A 229 16.13 12.59 -24.04
N PRO A 230 17.32 11.99 -23.84
CA PRO A 230 17.86 11.03 -24.79
C PRO A 230 17.07 9.71 -24.81
N ALA A 231 17.26 8.92 -25.86
CA ALA A 231 16.80 7.53 -25.91
C ALA A 231 17.39 6.72 -24.74
N GLY A 232 16.63 5.76 -24.22
CA GLY A 232 17.00 4.95 -23.06
C GLY A 232 16.67 5.59 -21.71
N THR A 233 16.21 6.85 -21.68
CA THR A 233 15.67 7.49 -20.47
C THR A 233 14.51 6.66 -19.91
N LEU A 234 14.59 6.36 -18.61
CA LEU A 234 13.51 5.76 -17.85
C LEU A 234 12.61 6.88 -17.32
N PHE A 235 11.37 6.87 -17.76
CA PHE A 235 10.31 7.74 -17.30
C PHE A 235 9.41 7.02 -16.29
N LEU A 236 8.72 7.81 -15.50
CA LEU A 236 7.56 7.39 -14.75
C LEU A 236 6.33 8.05 -15.37
N VAL A 237 5.32 7.24 -15.66
CA VAL A 237 4.00 7.69 -16.13
C VAL A 237 2.99 7.32 -15.07
N GLU A 238 2.32 8.33 -14.52
CA GLU A 238 1.42 8.17 -13.38
C GLU A 238 0.28 9.20 -13.45
N SER A 239 -0.81 8.95 -12.75
CA SER A 239 -1.91 9.93 -12.62
C SER A 239 -2.00 10.43 -11.19
N LEU A 240 -1.73 11.71 -10.97
CA LEU A 240 -1.79 12.35 -9.65
C LEU A 240 -3.13 13.06 -9.44
N ILE A 241 -3.59 13.08 -8.19
CA ILE A 241 -4.84 13.76 -7.78
C ILE A 241 -4.82 15.24 -8.22
N GLU A 242 -3.64 15.85 -8.18
CA GLU A 242 -3.37 17.26 -8.43
C GLU A 242 -3.42 17.66 -9.90
N THR A 243 -2.93 16.79 -10.77
CA THR A 243 -2.60 17.16 -12.15
C THR A 243 -3.18 16.22 -13.20
N GLY A 244 -3.73 15.08 -12.80
CA GLY A 244 -4.00 13.98 -13.71
C GLY A 244 -2.70 13.31 -14.17
N VAL A 245 -2.70 12.80 -15.41
CA VAL A 245 -1.56 12.07 -15.97
C VAL A 245 -0.37 13.00 -16.18
N ILE A 246 0.77 12.61 -15.61
CA ILE A 246 2.05 13.27 -15.78
C ILE A 246 3.10 12.29 -16.29
N ILE A 247 4.15 12.85 -16.88
CA ILE A 247 5.35 12.14 -17.29
C ILE A 247 6.53 12.85 -16.66
N LYS A 248 7.35 12.13 -15.89
CA LYS A 248 8.56 12.68 -15.28
C LYS A 248 9.73 11.70 -15.40
N PRO A 249 10.98 12.16 -15.37
CA PRO A 249 12.12 11.27 -15.26
C PRO A 249 12.02 10.44 -13.99
N PHE A 250 12.35 9.16 -14.08
CA PHE A 250 12.23 8.22 -12.96
C PHE A 250 13.05 8.63 -11.73
N ALA A 251 14.16 9.33 -11.93
CA ALA A 251 14.99 9.86 -10.84
C ALA A 251 14.24 10.84 -9.91
N GLU A 252 13.16 11.46 -10.36
CA GLU A 252 12.35 12.38 -9.56
C GLU A 252 11.30 11.67 -8.67
N HIS A 253 11.07 10.37 -8.89
CA HIS A 253 10.04 9.58 -8.19
C HIS A 253 10.16 9.60 -6.68
N TYR A 254 11.38 9.49 -6.18
CA TYR A 254 11.65 9.14 -4.78
C TYR A 254 11.40 10.24 -3.76
N LYS A 255 11.09 11.46 -4.22
CA LYS A 255 10.74 12.57 -3.34
C LYS A 255 9.34 12.34 -2.76
N GLY A 256 9.27 11.93 -1.48
CA GLY A 256 8.02 11.71 -0.75
C GLY A 256 7.46 10.29 -0.82
N VAL A 257 8.29 9.32 -1.23
CA VAL A 257 7.94 7.89 -1.29
C VAL A 257 8.66 7.12 -0.20
N ASP A 258 7.89 6.51 0.70
CA ASP A 258 8.41 5.84 1.89
C ASP A 258 8.71 4.36 1.62
N ARG A 259 7.98 3.75 0.68
CA ARG A 259 8.16 2.36 0.24
C ARG A 259 7.80 2.23 -1.23
N ASP A 260 8.60 1.44 -1.94
CA ASP A 260 8.39 1.12 -3.34
C ASP A 260 8.47 -0.39 -3.57
N VAL A 261 7.69 -0.88 -4.53
CA VAL A 261 7.83 -2.21 -5.09
C VAL A 261 7.83 -2.11 -6.61
N ILE A 262 8.79 -2.79 -7.23
CA ILE A 262 8.88 -2.93 -8.68
C ILE A 262 8.34 -4.31 -9.06
N PHE A 263 7.44 -4.33 -10.03
CA PHE A 263 6.88 -5.53 -10.65
C PHE A 263 7.12 -5.54 -12.15
N MET A 264 7.12 -6.74 -12.71
CA MET A 264 7.10 -6.99 -14.16
C MET A 264 5.91 -7.88 -14.51
N ALA A 265 5.55 -7.90 -15.79
CA ALA A 265 4.63 -8.90 -16.30
C ALA A 265 5.19 -10.32 -16.06
N ARG A 266 4.34 -11.21 -15.57
CA ARG A 266 4.70 -12.61 -15.33
C ARG A 266 4.93 -13.37 -16.63
N ASP A 267 4.04 -13.18 -17.61
CA ASP A 267 4.19 -13.74 -18.93
C ASP A 267 5.11 -12.83 -19.78
N ALA A 268 6.39 -13.19 -19.85
CA ALA A 268 7.37 -12.46 -20.63
C ALA A 268 7.03 -12.37 -22.13
N SER A 269 6.22 -13.30 -22.66
CA SER A 269 5.79 -13.25 -24.07
C SER A 269 4.85 -12.08 -24.36
N LYS A 270 4.21 -11.52 -23.33
CA LYS A 270 3.33 -10.34 -23.42
C LYS A 270 4.11 -9.02 -23.38
N GLN A 271 5.38 -9.04 -22.97
CA GLN A 271 6.16 -7.82 -22.80
C GLN A 271 6.23 -6.94 -24.06
N PRO A 272 6.41 -7.47 -25.29
CA PRO A 272 6.40 -6.63 -26.49
C PRO A 272 5.06 -5.91 -26.73
N ALA A 273 3.94 -6.56 -26.40
CA ALA A 273 2.62 -5.96 -26.53
C ALA A 273 2.37 -4.89 -25.45
N ILE A 274 2.83 -5.14 -24.22
CA ILE A 274 2.80 -4.16 -23.13
C ILE A 274 3.63 -2.93 -23.49
N ASP A 275 4.84 -3.13 -24.02
CA ASP A 275 5.71 -2.03 -24.45
C ASP A 275 5.07 -1.22 -25.58
N ALA A 276 4.42 -1.87 -26.56
CA ALA A 276 3.71 -1.18 -27.64
C ALA A 276 2.49 -0.38 -27.13
N ALA A 277 1.72 -0.95 -26.19
CA ALA A 277 0.61 -0.24 -25.55
C ALA A 277 1.10 0.96 -24.73
N MET A 278 2.24 0.82 -24.05
CA MET A 278 2.87 1.91 -23.31
C MET A 278 3.42 2.99 -24.25
N ASP A 279 4.02 2.63 -25.38
CA ASP A 279 4.45 3.58 -26.42
C ASP A 279 3.28 4.47 -26.87
N ALA A 280 2.12 3.85 -27.14
CA ALA A 280 0.90 4.54 -27.54
C ALA A 280 0.33 5.44 -26.42
N PHE A 281 0.24 4.93 -25.19
CA PHE A 281 -0.23 5.71 -24.04
C PHE A 281 0.69 6.91 -23.77
N PHE A 282 2.00 6.70 -23.78
CA PHE A 282 3.01 7.73 -23.56
C PHE A 282 2.88 8.84 -24.61
N ALA A 283 2.78 8.49 -25.89
CA ALA A 283 2.62 9.46 -26.96
C ALA A 283 1.36 10.32 -26.79
N ARG A 284 0.23 9.69 -26.44
CA ARG A 284 -1.05 10.38 -26.18
C ARG A 284 -0.94 11.32 -24.98
N ALA A 285 -0.43 10.83 -23.85
CA ALA A 285 -0.27 11.62 -22.63
C ALA A 285 0.68 12.81 -22.85
N ASN A 286 1.80 12.58 -23.54
CA ASN A 286 2.77 13.64 -23.85
C ASN A 286 2.16 14.71 -24.78
N ALA A 287 1.43 14.30 -25.83
CA ALA A 287 0.73 15.23 -26.72
C ALA A 287 -0.30 16.10 -25.95
N ALA A 288 -1.03 15.50 -25.01
CA ALA A 288 -1.97 16.19 -24.15
C ALA A 288 -1.28 17.23 -23.23
N ILE A 289 -0.12 16.87 -22.67
CA ILE A 289 0.73 17.77 -21.87
C ILE A 289 1.22 18.95 -22.72
N HIS A 290 1.74 18.72 -23.93
CA HIS A 290 2.20 19.77 -24.85
C HIS A 290 1.07 20.72 -25.28
N ALA A 291 -0.15 20.21 -25.40
CA ALA A 291 -1.33 21.01 -25.70
C ALA A 291 -1.82 21.83 -24.48
N GLY A 292 -1.18 21.71 -23.31
CA GLY A 292 -1.61 22.36 -22.06
C GLY A 292 -2.90 21.79 -21.50
N LYS A 293 -3.27 20.56 -21.88
CA LYS A 293 -4.51 19.88 -21.50
C LYS A 293 -4.20 18.42 -21.11
N PRO A 294 -3.45 18.18 -20.02
CA PRO A 294 -3.14 16.82 -19.58
C PRO A 294 -4.41 15.99 -19.37
N LEU A 295 -4.30 14.67 -19.55
CA LEU A 295 -5.38 13.74 -19.25
C LEU A 295 -5.74 13.88 -17.76
N LYS A 296 -7.03 14.00 -17.45
CA LYS A 296 -7.48 14.41 -16.11
C LYS A 296 -7.31 13.29 -15.08
N TYR A 297 -7.46 13.63 -13.81
CA TYR A 297 -7.61 12.65 -12.75
C TYR A 297 -9.07 12.16 -12.64
N ASP A 298 -9.27 10.86 -12.46
CA ASP A 298 -10.59 10.29 -12.15
C ASP A 298 -10.75 10.07 -10.63
N PHE A 299 -11.64 10.86 -10.03
CA PHE A 299 -11.93 10.82 -8.59
C PHE A 299 -12.86 9.70 -8.17
N SER A 300 -13.64 9.12 -9.10
CA SER A 300 -14.59 8.07 -8.75
C SER A 300 -13.87 6.78 -8.34
N MET A 301 -12.64 6.57 -8.83
CA MET A 301 -11.87 5.33 -8.71
C MET A 301 -12.65 4.07 -9.16
N GLY A 302 -13.77 4.27 -9.85
CA GLY A 302 -14.74 3.22 -10.13
C GLY A 302 -14.16 2.23 -11.11
N ALA A 303 -14.31 0.95 -10.84
CA ALA A 303 -13.80 -0.09 -11.73
C ALA A 303 -14.56 -0.19 -13.07
N ASN A 304 -15.62 0.61 -13.22
CA ASN A 304 -16.41 0.79 -14.44
C ASN A 304 -15.91 1.97 -15.30
N ASN A 305 -15.04 2.85 -14.79
CA ASN A 305 -14.59 4.04 -15.53
C ASN A 305 -13.37 3.80 -16.44
N GLY A 306 -13.13 2.54 -16.83
CA GLY A 306 -12.00 2.16 -17.66
C GLY A 306 -12.42 1.25 -18.82
N VAL A 307 -11.45 1.03 -19.72
CA VAL A 307 -11.45 0.19 -20.93
C VAL A 307 -12.35 -1.06 -20.86
N LYS A 308 -12.51 -1.67 -19.68
CA LYS A 308 -13.35 -2.86 -19.49
C LYS A 308 -14.86 -2.63 -19.74
N GLN A 309 -15.42 -1.45 -19.46
CA GLN A 309 -16.83 -1.16 -19.77
C GLN A 309 -17.08 -1.07 -21.28
N GLU A 310 -16.10 -0.59 -22.04
CA GLU A 310 -16.14 -0.60 -23.51
C GLU A 310 -15.88 -2.00 -24.10
N LEU A 311 -15.12 -2.85 -23.40
CA LEU A 311 -14.92 -4.26 -23.78
C LEU A 311 -16.12 -5.16 -23.46
N GLU A 312 -16.86 -4.89 -22.38
CA GLU A 312 -17.86 -5.83 -21.84
C GLU A 312 -19.33 -5.40 -22.03
N GLY A 313 -19.65 -4.14 -22.34
CA GLY A 313 -21.07 -3.74 -22.37
C GLY A 313 -21.45 -2.35 -22.88
N GLY A 314 -20.55 -1.56 -23.44
CA GLY A 314 -20.98 -0.46 -24.30
C GLY A 314 -21.62 -1.06 -25.54
N GLU A 315 -22.87 -0.68 -25.86
CA GLU A 315 -23.36 -0.83 -27.23
C GLU A 315 -22.23 -0.34 -28.14
N ALA A 316 -21.56 -1.26 -28.84
CA ALA A 316 -20.72 -0.90 -29.95
C ALA A 316 -21.69 -0.15 -30.86
N GLY A 317 -21.68 1.19 -30.81
CA GLY A 317 -22.63 2.01 -31.55
C GLY A 317 -22.65 1.45 -32.95
N GLU A 318 -23.82 0.99 -33.39
CA GLU A 318 -23.96 0.12 -34.56
C GLU A 318 -23.15 0.69 -35.74
N GLY A 319 -21.93 0.16 -35.95
CA GLY A 319 -20.97 0.68 -36.93
C GLY A 319 -19.55 1.03 -36.47
N GLY A 320 -19.20 0.92 -35.17
CA GLY A 320 -17.86 1.23 -34.68
C GLY A 320 -16.87 0.04 -34.71
N ASP A 321 -15.66 0.29 -35.19
CA ASP A 321 -14.61 -0.62 -35.66
C ASP A 321 -13.96 -1.50 -34.57
N GLY A 322 -14.60 -1.69 -33.41
CA GLY A 322 -14.03 -2.39 -32.25
C GLY A 322 -12.88 -1.64 -31.57
N VAL A 323 -12.67 -0.36 -31.92
CA VAL A 323 -11.65 0.49 -31.30
C VAL A 323 -12.24 1.15 -30.07
N LEU A 324 -11.75 0.74 -28.90
CA LEU A 324 -12.01 1.33 -27.59
C LEU A 324 -11.79 2.86 -27.63
N SER A 325 -12.72 3.64 -27.12
CA SER A 325 -12.54 5.09 -27.05
C SER A 325 -11.63 5.41 -25.87
N ASP A 326 -10.59 6.19 -26.14
CA ASP A 326 -9.57 6.45 -25.14
C ASP A 326 -10.14 7.29 -23.97
N PRO A 327 -10.03 6.82 -22.71
CA PRO A 327 -10.50 7.59 -21.56
C PRO A 327 -9.82 8.96 -21.47
N THR A 328 -10.55 9.96 -20.99
CA THR A 328 -10.02 11.33 -20.80
C THR A 328 -9.58 11.61 -19.36
N ALA A 329 -9.80 10.67 -18.45
CA ALA A 329 -9.45 10.76 -17.04
C ALA A 329 -8.94 9.41 -16.50
N TYR A 330 -7.96 9.46 -15.60
CA TYR A 330 -7.32 8.28 -15.03
C TYR A 330 -7.15 8.44 -13.53
N PHE A 331 -7.50 7.39 -12.78
CA PHE A 331 -6.89 7.14 -11.48
C PHE A 331 -5.49 6.51 -11.69
N CYS A 332 -4.61 6.56 -10.69
CA CYS A 332 -3.23 6.07 -10.84
C CYS A 332 -3.14 4.61 -11.29
N ALA A 333 -3.93 3.71 -10.68
CA ALA A 333 -3.97 2.30 -11.08
C ALA A 333 -4.57 2.06 -12.48
N ALA A 334 -5.45 2.97 -12.95
CA ALA A 334 -6.10 2.85 -14.26
C ALA A 334 -5.11 3.05 -15.42
N VAL A 335 -4.01 3.78 -15.20
CA VAL A 335 -2.92 3.91 -16.19
C VAL A 335 -2.28 2.56 -16.47
N GLY A 336 -1.92 1.82 -15.41
CA GLY A 336 -1.36 0.47 -15.53
C GLY A 336 -2.36 -0.51 -16.14
N GLU A 337 -3.61 -0.46 -15.68
CA GLU A 337 -4.68 -1.33 -16.18
C GLU A 337 -4.93 -1.13 -17.68
N GLU A 338 -4.99 0.11 -18.18
CA GLU A 338 -5.17 0.35 -19.63
C GLU A 338 -4.02 -0.27 -20.45
N VAL A 339 -2.77 -0.01 -20.03
CA VAL A 339 -1.59 -0.49 -20.77
C VAL A 339 -1.57 -2.02 -20.82
N PHE A 340 -1.85 -2.69 -19.69
CA PHE A 340 -1.85 -4.14 -19.62
C PHE A 340 -3.07 -4.75 -20.33
N ALA A 341 -4.26 -4.16 -20.18
CA ALA A 341 -5.48 -4.62 -20.85
C ALA A 341 -5.36 -4.56 -22.38
N LYS A 342 -4.78 -3.46 -22.93
CA LYS A 342 -4.49 -3.34 -24.38
C LYS A 342 -3.48 -4.39 -24.88
N ALA A 343 -2.66 -4.95 -23.98
CA ALA A 343 -1.76 -6.07 -24.28
C ALA A 343 -2.40 -7.45 -24.04
N GLY A 344 -3.68 -7.51 -23.68
CA GLY A 344 -4.39 -8.73 -23.35
C GLY A 344 -3.89 -9.37 -22.05
N VAL A 345 -3.55 -8.55 -21.06
CA VAL A 345 -3.18 -8.97 -19.70
C VAL A 345 -4.11 -8.26 -18.72
N GLU A 346 -4.84 -9.02 -17.90
CA GLU A 346 -5.64 -8.45 -16.82
C GLU A 346 -4.72 -8.14 -15.63
N LEU A 347 -4.43 -6.86 -15.39
CA LEU A 347 -3.51 -6.44 -14.34
C LEU A 347 -4.16 -6.54 -12.95
N LEU A 348 -5.44 -6.15 -12.84
CA LEU A 348 -6.20 -6.13 -11.58
C LEU A 348 -7.39 -7.11 -11.62
N PRO A 349 -7.15 -8.44 -11.65
CA PRO A 349 -8.23 -9.43 -11.74
C PRO A 349 -9.08 -9.50 -10.47
N ILE A 350 -8.52 -9.05 -9.33
CA ILE A 350 -9.23 -8.94 -8.06
C ILE A 350 -9.31 -7.45 -7.72
N ARG A 351 -10.51 -6.97 -7.40
CA ARG A 351 -10.77 -5.57 -7.13
C ARG A 351 -11.18 -5.37 -5.69
N THR A 352 -10.58 -4.38 -5.05
CA THR A 352 -10.91 -3.99 -3.68
C THR A 352 -12.35 -3.46 -3.60
N GLN A 353 -13.03 -3.76 -2.49
CA GLN A 353 -14.31 -3.15 -2.13
C GLN A 353 -14.10 -2.11 -1.02
N LEU A 354 -14.91 -1.06 -0.97
CA LEU A 354 -14.82 -0.09 0.13
C LEU A 354 -15.59 -0.57 1.37
N ASN A 355 -16.73 -1.25 1.18
CA ASN A 355 -17.65 -1.74 2.23
C ASN A 355 -17.81 -0.78 3.43
N PRO A 356 -18.10 0.52 3.21
CA PRO A 356 -18.03 1.49 4.29
C PRO A 356 -19.23 1.43 5.23
N GLY A 357 -18.97 1.69 6.51
CA GLY A 357 -20.04 1.94 7.48
C GLY A 357 -20.82 3.23 7.17
N PRO A 358 -21.93 3.50 7.89
CA PRO A 358 -22.85 4.59 7.55
C PRO A 358 -22.23 6.00 7.50
N ASN A 359 -21.16 6.24 8.27
CA ASN A 359 -20.51 7.55 8.32
C ASN A 359 -19.35 7.67 7.35
N SER A 360 -18.51 6.64 7.15
CA SER A 360 -17.48 6.67 6.12
C SER A 360 -18.11 6.63 4.71
N ARG A 361 -19.27 6.00 4.55
CA ARG A 361 -20.06 6.01 3.30
C ARG A 361 -20.28 7.43 2.76
N LYS A 362 -20.79 8.34 3.60
CA LYS A 362 -21.02 9.74 3.22
C LYS A 362 -19.74 10.48 2.84
N LEU A 363 -18.61 10.08 3.43
CA LEU A 363 -17.31 10.64 3.09
C LEU A 363 -16.90 10.19 1.68
N PHE A 364 -17.00 8.90 1.37
CA PHE A 364 -16.68 8.36 0.04
C PHE A 364 -17.62 8.90 -1.06
N GLU A 365 -18.92 9.00 -0.79
CA GLU A 365 -19.88 9.66 -1.69
C GLU A 365 -19.48 11.12 -1.97
N SER A 366 -18.99 11.83 -0.94
CA SER A 366 -18.49 13.21 -1.11
C SER A 366 -17.22 13.30 -1.95
N TRP A 367 -16.53 12.19 -2.17
CA TRP A 367 -15.38 12.05 -3.07
C TRP A 367 -15.78 11.67 -4.50
N GLY A 368 -17.06 11.43 -4.75
CA GLY A 368 -17.56 10.96 -6.03
C GLY A 368 -17.36 9.47 -6.26
N MET A 369 -17.04 8.71 -5.21
CA MET A 369 -16.94 7.25 -5.26
C MET A 369 -18.31 6.64 -5.02
N ASP A 370 -18.61 5.54 -5.72
CA ASP A 370 -19.74 4.68 -5.39
C ASP A 370 -19.29 3.69 -4.29
N PRO A 371 -19.82 3.82 -3.05
CA PRO A 371 -19.46 2.96 -1.92
C PRO A 371 -19.72 1.46 -2.13
N ASP A 372 -20.64 1.13 -3.03
CA ASP A 372 -21.11 -0.24 -3.28
C ASP A 372 -20.44 -0.87 -4.52
N ALA A 373 -19.66 -0.09 -5.26
CA ALA A 373 -18.94 -0.55 -6.43
C ALA A 373 -17.48 -0.95 -6.08
N PRO A 374 -16.92 -1.96 -6.78
CA PRO A 374 -15.49 -2.22 -6.72
C PRO A 374 -14.69 -1.02 -7.18
N VAL A 375 -13.53 -0.82 -6.56
CA VAL A 375 -12.56 0.21 -6.92
C VAL A 375 -11.27 -0.42 -7.44
N MET A 376 -10.55 0.31 -8.30
CA MET A 376 -9.21 -0.09 -8.73
C MET A 376 -8.17 0.43 -7.74
N ALA A 377 -8.01 -0.26 -6.61
CA ALA A 377 -7.04 0.17 -5.60
C ALA A 377 -5.61 -0.17 -6.05
N PRO A 378 -4.61 0.71 -5.82
CA PRO A 378 -3.22 0.40 -6.17
C PRO A 378 -2.70 -0.89 -5.51
N GLY A 379 -3.19 -1.20 -4.31
CA GLY A 379 -2.86 -2.43 -3.59
C GLY A 379 -3.38 -3.72 -4.25
N ASP A 380 -4.32 -3.65 -5.19
CA ASP A 380 -4.80 -4.81 -5.94
C ASP A 380 -3.69 -5.41 -6.81
N ALA A 381 -2.80 -4.58 -7.35
CA ALA A 381 -1.63 -5.04 -8.10
C ALA A 381 -0.63 -5.83 -7.22
N ASP A 382 -0.57 -5.56 -5.91
CA ASP A 382 0.37 -6.25 -4.99
C ASP A 382 0.03 -7.74 -4.83
N VAL A 383 -1.23 -8.10 -5.12
CA VAL A 383 -1.75 -9.46 -5.08
C VAL A 383 -2.11 -9.99 -6.48
N SER A 384 -1.76 -9.26 -7.54
CA SER A 384 -2.03 -9.68 -8.91
C SER A 384 -1.21 -10.92 -9.29
N PRO A 385 -1.84 -11.98 -9.83
CA PRO A 385 -1.12 -13.14 -10.36
C PRO A 385 -0.40 -12.84 -11.69
N ALA A 386 -0.79 -11.76 -12.37
CA ALA A 386 -0.18 -11.34 -13.64
C ALA A 386 1.20 -10.68 -13.45
N LEU A 387 1.62 -10.43 -12.21
CA LEU A 387 2.86 -9.75 -11.89
C LEU A 387 3.89 -10.66 -11.20
N ILE A 388 5.16 -10.34 -11.43
CA ILE A 388 6.30 -10.87 -10.68
C ILE A 388 6.93 -9.72 -9.91
N ARG A 389 7.08 -9.87 -8.59
CA ARG A 389 7.77 -8.93 -7.71
C ARG A 389 9.27 -9.01 -7.90
N VAL A 390 9.90 -7.92 -8.31
CA VAL A 390 11.33 -7.89 -8.66
C VAL A 390 12.16 -7.34 -7.52
N ALA A 391 11.72 -6.23 -6.95
CA ALA A 391 12.43 -5.55 -5.88
C ALA A 391 11.45 -4.78 -5.00
N GLU A 392 11.83 -4.59 -3.74
CA GLU A 392 11.10 -3.79 -2.77
C GLU A 392 12.06 -2.98 -1.91
N ALA A 393 11.72 -1.72 -1.70
CA ALA A 393 12.50 -0.75 -0.94
C ALA A 393 11.71 -0.15 0.20
N GLY A 394 12.41 0.22 1.28
CA GLY A 394 11.86 1.06 2.34
C GLY A 394 12.81 2.20 2.69
N ARG A 395 12.28 3.41 2.89
CA ARG A 395 13.00 4.59 3.36
C ARG A 395 12.93 4.67 4.87
N LEU A 396 13.97 4.19 5.53
CA LEU A 396 14.03 4.00 6.98
C LEU A 396 13.55 5.19 7.81
N GLN A 397 13.90 6.40 7.39
CA GLN A 397 13.58 7.63 8.11
C GLN A 397 12.08 7.93 8.14
N ASP A 398 11.33 7.46 7.13
CA ASP A 398 9.93 7.82 6.94
C ASP A 398 8.96 6.67 7.27
N LEU A 399 9.44 5.42 7.30
CA LEU A 399 8.60 4.24 7.55
C LEU A 399 7.83 4.34 8.88
N LEU A 400 8.48 4.79 9.95
CA LEU A 400 7.83 4.95 11.25
C LEU A 400 6.72 6.02 11.19
N ASP A 401 7.02 7.19 10.64
CA ASP A 401 6.05 8.27 10.49
C ASP A 401 4.84 7.81 9.63
N ASN A 402 5.09 7.00 8.60
CA ASN A 402 4.04 6.40 7.80
C ASN A 402 3.15 5.45 8.61
N HIS A 403 3.72 4.56 9.43
CA HIS A 403 2.96 3.67 10.30
C HIS A 403 2.06 4.43 11.27
N LEU A 404 2.56 5.52 11.86
CA LEU A 404 1.78 6.36 12.77
C LEU A 404 0.59 7.00 12.04
N ARG A 405 0.77 7.49 10.80
CA ARG A 405 -0.32 8.02 9.97
C ARG A 405 -1.34 6.95 9.59
N GLN A 406 -0.87 5.78 9.16
CA GLN A 406 -1.74 4.65 8.80
C GLN A 406 -2.55 4.14 10.00
N ALA A 407 -1.92 3.98 11.17
CA ALA A 407 -2.61 3.61 12.41
C ALA A 407 -3.68 4.64 12.78
N THR A 408 -3.34 5.93 12.67
CA THR A 408 -4.27 7.04 12.91
C THR A 408 -5.49 6.97 12.00
N LEU A 409 -5.29 6.87 10.67
CA LEU A 409 -6.39 6.88 9.71
C LEU A 409 -7.23 5.60 9.76
N ARG A 410 -6.61 4.44 9.92
CA ARG A 410 -7.32 3.17 10.15
C ARG A 410 -8.25 3.30 11.35
N GLN A 411 -7.74 3.85 12.45
CA GLN A 411 -8.53 3.98 13.68
C GLN A 411 -9.63 5.04 13.55
N MET A 412 -9.38 6.13 12.81
CA MET A 412 -10.43 7.10 12.49
C MET A 412 -11.56 6.51 11.66
N PHE A 413 -11.27 5.71 10.63
CA PHE A 413 -12.30 5.03 9.84
C PHE A 413 -13.10 4.04 10.69
N ARG A 414 -12.43 3.25 11.53
CA ARG A 414 -13.10 2.39 12.50
C ARG A 414 -14.03 3.19 13.43
N TRP A 415 -13.57 4.31 13.98
CA TRP A 415 -14.41 5.17 14.81
C TRP A 415 -15.62 5.74 14.08
N MET A 416 -15.50 6.04 12.78
CA MET A 416 -16.63 6.47 11.97
C MET A 416 -17.68 5.37 11.85
N ASP A 417 -17.23 4.15 11.59
CA ASP A 417 -18.08 3.05 11.18
C ASP A 417 -18.66 2.27 12.36
N GLU A 418 -17.86 2.01 13.38
CA GLU A 418 -18.27 1.26 14.57
C GLU A 418 -18.76 2.18 15.70
N ASP A 419 -18.07 3.29 15.94
CA ASP A 419 -18.33 4.17 17.08
C ASP A 419 -19.19 5.40 16.71
N GLY A 420 -19.62 5.52 15.45
CA GLY A 420 -20.53 6.59 15.03
C GLY A 420 -19.91 7.99 14.95
N TYR A 421 -18.58 8.10 14.87
CA TYR A 421 -17.92 9.40 14.70
C TYR A 421 -18.22 10.00 13.33
N THR A 422 -18.24 11.33 13.27
CA THR A 422 -18.54 12.06 12.03
C THR A 422 -17.47 13.09 11.73
N LEU A 423 -16.98 13.07 10.49
CA LEU A 423 -16.14 14.14 9.96
C LEU A 423 -17.00 15.39 9.74
N ARG A 424 -16.49 16.56 10.12
CA ARG A 424 -17.15 17.84 9.99
C ARG A 424 -16.25 18.79 9.23
N VAL A 425 -16.85 19.45 8.23
CA VAL A 425 -16.23 20.57 7.52
C VAL A 425 -16.70 21.86 8.20
N PRO A 426 -15.83 22.58 8.93
CA PRO A 426 -16.20 23.87 9.52
C PRO A 426 -16.64 24.86 8.45
N TRP A 427 -17.59 25.75 8.77
CA TRP A 427 -18.14 26.70 7.80
C TRP A 427 -17.07 27.60 7.16
N TYR A 428 -16.02 27.98 7.89
CA TYR A 428 -14.94 28.81 7.37
C TYR A 428 -14.11 28.11 6.29
N ILE A 429 -14.05 26.77 6.28
CA ILE A 429 -13.39 26.02 5.20
C ILE A 429 -14.15 26.14 3.89
N LYS A 430 -15.48 26.34 3.93
CA LYS A 430 -16.25 26.65 2.73
C LYS A 430 -15.84 27.99 2.12
N VAL A 431 -15.52 28.97 2.97
CA VAL A 431 -15.03 30.30 2.55
C VAL A 431 -13.60 30.21 2.02
N VAL A 432 -12.71 29.52 2.73
CA VAL A 432 -11.32 29.33 2.31
C VAL A 432 -11.25 28.59 0.97
N THR A 433 -11.99 27.50 0.79
CA THR A 433 -12.02 26.75 -0.49
C THR A 433 -12.65 27.54 -1.62
N TRP A 434 -13.61 28.43 -1.33
CA TRP A 434 -14.14 29.36 -2.33
C TRP A 434 -13.09 30.39 -2.76
N ALA A 435 -12.37 30.99 -1.80
CA ALA A 435 -11.31 31.97 -2.08
C ALA A 435 -10.08 31.34 -2.76
N ALA A 436 -9.65 30.16 -2.32
CA ALA A 436 -8.54 29.41 -2.90
C ALA A 436 -8.84 28.95 -4.33
N GLY A 437 -10.10 28.65 -4.67
CA GLY A 437 -10.50 28.40 -6.06
C GLY A 437 -10.30 29.61 -6.99
N GLY A 438 -10.09 30.81 -6.45
CA GLY A 438 -9.72 32.02 -7.20
C GLY A 438 -8.25 32.43 -7.06
N LEU A 439 -7.49 31.82 -6.14
CA LEU A 439 -6.08 32.11 -5.86
C LEU A 439 -5.31 30.79 -5.98
N ASN A 440 -4.77 30.53 -7.17
CA ASN A 440 -4.21 29.24 -7.59
C ASN A 440 -2.97 28.76 -6.81
N ASP A 441 -2.46 29.53 -5.85
CA ASP A 441 -1.20 29.22 -5.18
C ASP A 441 -1.35 29.28 -3.66
N THR A 442 -0.92 28.19 -3.01
CA THR A 442 -0.56 28.05 -1.59
C THR A 442 -1.66 28.22 -0.54
N PHE A 443 -2.18 27.11 0.00
CA PHE A 443 -2.76 27.13 1.37
C PHE A 443 -2.70 25.80 2.15
N LEU A 444 -2.16 24.71 1.61
CA LEU A 444 -2.20 23.38 2.25
C LEU A 444 -0.87 22.63 2.10
N ASP A 445 -0.61 21.68 3.01
CA ASP A 445 0.41 20.62 2.82
C ASP A 445 0.09 19.71 1.61
N LEU A 446 -1.06 19.94 0.95
CA LEU A 446 -1.43 19.34 -0.34
C LEU A 446 -0.76 20.04 -1.55
N GLY A 447 0.03 21.10 -1.34
CA GLY A 447 0.62 21.85 -2.45
C GLY A 447 -0.41 22.67 -3.24
N LYS A 448 -0.31 22.66 -4.58
CA LYS A 448 -1.23 23.37 -5.48
C LYS A 448 -2.60 22.69 -5.47
N VAL A 449 -3.67 23.48 -5.36
CA VAL A 449 -5.04 22.94 -5.44
C VAL A 449 -5.24 22.37 -6.84
N PRO A 450 -5.67 21.10 -6.98
CA PRO A 450 -5.82 20.46 -8.28
C PRO A 450 -6.76 21.25 -9.19
N SER A 451 -6.34 21.52 -10.42
CA SER A 451 -7.23 22.11 -11.42
C SER A 451 -8.31 21.10 -11.81
N GLY A 452 -9.53 21.29 -11.33
CA GLY A 452 -10.68 20.44 -11.65
C GLY A 452 -11.16 19.51 -10.54
N MET A 453 -10.52 19.50 -9.37
CA MET A 453 -11.09 18.81 -8.19
C MET A 453 -12.37 19.52 -7.72
N ASP A 454 -13.43 18.75 -7.50
CA ASP A 454 -14.68 19.30 -6.96
C ASP A 454 -14.46 19.90 -5.55
N LYS A 455 -15.15 21.01 -5.26
CA LYS A 455 -14.95 21.75 -4.02
C LYS A 455 -15.33 20.93 -2.79
N ASN A 456 -16.27 19.98 -2.91
CA ASN A 456 -16.64 19.12 -1.79
C ASN A 456 -15.55 18.08 -1.51
N ILE A 457 -14.94 17.52 -2.56
CA ILE A 457 -13.79 16.62 -2.45
C ILE A 457 -12.67 17.32 -1.68
N LEU A 458 -12.28 18.52 -2.11
CA LEU A 458 -11.24 19.32 -1.46
C LEU A 458 -11.57 19.58 0.03
N ARG A 459 -12.80 19.98 0.33
CA ARG A 459 -13.25 20.26 1.71
C ARG A 459 -13.18 19.01 2.59
N SER A 460 -13.61 17.87 2.08
CA SER A 460 -13.61 16.60 2.81
C SER A 460 -12.17 16.14 3.08
N PHE A 461 -11.27 16.21 2.09
CA PHE A 461 -9.84 15.92 2.31
C PHE A 461 -9.19 16.88 3.31
N MET A 462 -9.46 18.19 3.22
CA MET A 462 -8.95 19.15 4.20
C MET A 462 -9.43 18.82 5.62
N ALA A 463 -10.70 18.47 5.79
CA ALA A 463 -11.24 18.13 7.10
C ALA A 463 -10.60 16.84 7.65
N LEU A 464 -10.46 15.81 6.79
CA LEU A 464 -9.83 14.55 7.14
C LEU A 464 -8.36 14.75 7.51
N ASP A 465 -7.59 15.45 6.67
CA ASP A 465 -6.18 15.76 6.92
C ASP A 465 -5.98 16.52 8.23
N LYS A 466 -6.79 17.55 8.50
CA LYS A 466 -6.69 18.31 9.75
C LYS A 466 -7.04 17.47 10.97
N ALA A 467 -8.05 16.60 10.89
CA ALA A 467 -8.39 15.69 11.97
C ALA A 467 -7.27 14.65 12.20
N ALA A 468 -6.82 13.98 11.14
CA ALA A 468 -5.76 12.97 11.18
C ALA A 468 -4.45 13.55 11.73
N ASN A 469 -4.04 14.73 11.27
CA ASN A 469 -2.81 15.37 11.75
C ASN A 469 -2.82 15.70 13.25
N LEU A 470 -3.99 15.90 13.87
CA LEU A 470 -4.08 16.09 15.32
C LEU A 470 -3.80 14.80 16.08
N TYR A 471 -4.42 13.69 15.67
CA TYR A 471 -4.19 12.37 16.26
C TYR A 471 -2.77 11.86 15.96
N TYR A 472 -2.28 12.04 14.74
CA TYR A 472 -0.91 11.69 14.35
C TYR A 472 0.13 12.38 15.23
N LYS A 473 0.00 13.69 15.49
CA LYS A 473 0.93 14.42 16.36
C LYS A 473 0.89 13.91 17.80
N ALA A 474 -0.30 13.62 18.33
CA ALA A 474 -0.44 13.06 19.67
C ALA A 474 0.19 11.67 19.76
N LEU A 475 -0.08 10.80 18.79
CA LEU A 475 0.48 9.46 18.70
C LEU A 475 2.01 9.48 18.51
N LYS A 476 2.53 10.40 17.69
CA LYS A 476 3.98 10.57 17.51
C LYS A 476 4.65 10.95 18.82
N GLN A 477 4.08 11.89 19.57
CA GLN A 477 4.60 12.27 20.88
C GLN A 477 4.60 11.08 21.85
N ALA A 478 3.53 10.29 21.86
CA ALA A 478 3.45 9.09 22.68
C ALA A 478 4.47 8.03 22.26
N ASN A 479 4.67 7.83 20.96
CA ASN A 479 5.69 6.91 20.43
C ASN A 479 7.11 7.37 20.80
N ASP A 480 7.40 8.66 20.73
CA ASP A 480 8.69 9.22 21.15
C ASP A 480 8.94 8.95 22.64
N ALA A 481 7.96 9.20 23.51
CA ALA A 481 8.06 8.88 24.94
C ALA A 481 8.20 7.37 25.21
N PHE A 482 7.45 6.54 24.49
CA PHE A 482 7.54 5.08 24.56
C PHE A 482 8.93 4.59 24.16
N ARG A 483 9.54 5.21 23.15
CA ARG A 483 10.90 4.89 22.71
C ARG A 483 11.95 5.28 23.73
N GLU A 484 11.79 6.41 24.41
CA GLU A 484 12.65 6.79 25.53
C GLU A 484 12.55 5.80 26.71
N GLU A 485 11.35 5.32 27.01
CA GLU A 485 11.11 4.37 28.11
C GLU A 485 11.55 2.94 27.80
N HIS A 486 11.23 2.43 26.61
CA HIS A 486 11.38 1.02 26.26
C HIS A 486 12.54 0.73 25.29
N GLY A 487 13.22 1.77 24.78
CA GLY A 487 14.32 1.63 23.84
C GLY A 487 13.91 1.10 22.46
N ARG A 488 12.63 1.26 22.07
CA ARG A 488 12.10 0.89 20.75
C ARG A 488 10.83 1.68 20.42
N SER A 489 10.47 1.75 19.14
CA SER A 489 9.17 2.31 18.73
C SER A 489 7.98 1.42 19.11
N MET A 490 6.78 2.01 19.18
CA MET A 490 5.52 1.28 19.32
C MET A 490 5.31 0.34 18.13
N LEU A 491 4.73 -0.83 18.38
CA LEU A 491 4.23 -1.75 17.38
C LEU A 491 2.79 -1.36 16.97
N PRO A 492 2.28 -1.83 15.82
CA PRO A 492 0.96 -1.43 15.34
C PRO A 492 -0.19 -1.61 16.35
N LEU A 493 -0.20 -2.70 17.12
CA LEU A 493 -1.24 -2.94 18.14
C LEU A 493 -1.14 -1.97 19.31
N GLU A 494 0.08 -1.56 19.69
CA GLU A 494 0.30 -0.56 20.75
C GLU A 494 -0.11 0.84 20.28
N MET A 495 0.14 1.16 19.00
CA MET A 495 -0.33 2.41 18.39
C MET A 495 -1.87 2.49 18.42
N VAL A 496 -2.55 1.41 18.02
CA VAL A 496 -4.01 1.32 18.04
C VAL A 496 -4.54 1.42 19.48
N ALA A 497 -3.97 0.66 20.41
CA ALA A 497 -4.36 0.71 21.82
C ALA A 497 -4.17 2.11 22.41
N HIS A 498 -3.09 2.81 22.07
CA HIS A 498 -2.87 4.18 22.50
C HIS A 498 -3.90 5.15 21.90
N LEU A 499 -4.16 5.07 20.60
CA LEU A 499 -5.18 5.89 19.92
C LEU A 499 -6.55 5.75 20.59
N GLU A 500 -6.94 4.54 21.00
CA GLU A 500 -8.17 4.31 21.76
C GLU A 500 -8.21 5.08 23.08
N THR A 501 -7.10 5.10 23.83
CA THR A 501 -7.05 5.79 25.12
C THR A 501 -7.16 7.31 25.01
N ILE A 502 -6.73 7.90 23.88
CA ILE A 502 -6.77 9.34 23.64
C ILE A 502 -7.94 9.79 22.75
N ARG A 503 -8.81 8.86 22.33
CA ARG A 503 -9.83 9.05 21.30
C ARG A 503 -10.63 10.35 21.47
N ASP A 504 -11.07 10.66 22.68
CA ASP A 504 -11.94 11.81 23.00
C ASP A 504 -11.19 13.04 23.57
N ASP A 505 -9.89 12.89 23.78
CA ASP A 505 -9.06 13.81 24.56
C ASP A 505 -8.07 14.63 23.73
N VAL A 506 -7.91 14.31 22.44
CA VAL A 506 -7.04 15.10 21.55
C VAL A 506 -7.62 16.50 21.33
N LYS A 507 -6.89 17.51 21.80
CA LYS A 507 -7.32 18.92 21.75
C LYS A 507 -7.58 19.38 20.31
N GLY A 508 -8.78 19.92 20.09
CA GLY A 508 -9.16 20.54 18.81
C GLY A 508 -9.81 19.60 17.80
N THR A 509 -9.80 18.28 18.04
CA THR A 509 -10.41 17.29 17.12
C THR A 509 -11.90 17.48 17.01
N ARG A 510 -12.62 17.81 18.10
CA ARG A 510 -14.08 18.03 18.11
C ARG A 510 -14.61 19.02 17.05
N LYS A 511 -13.75 19.90 16.54
CA LYS A 511 -14.09 20.83 15.44
C LYS A 511 -14.20 20.13 14.07
N TRP A 512 -13.42 19.06 13.88
CA TRP A 512 -13.22 18.34 12.63
C TRP A 512 -13.78 16.92 12.66
N PHE A 513 -13.77 16.27 13.82
CA PHE A 513 -14.10 14.88 14.02
C PHE A 513 -14.85 14.74 15.34
N ARG A 514 -16.13 14.35 15.27
CA ARG A 514 -17.07 14.48 16.39
C ARG A 514 -17.66 13.12 16.75
N ALA A 515 -17.52 12.75 18.02
CA ALA A 515 -18.23 11.63 18.64
C ALA A 515 -19.76 11.75 18.48
N PRO A 516 -20.49 10.62 18.43
CA PRO A 516 -21.94 10.65 18.40
C PRO A 516 -22.49 11.38 19.62
N LYS A 517 -23.66 12.02 19.48
CA LYS A 517 -24.37 12.56 20.64
C LYS A 517 -24.83 11.37 21.49
N THR A 518 -24.31 11.23 22.69
CA THR A 518 -24.90 10.32 23.67
C THR A 518 -26.35 10.75 23.90
N LYS A 519 -27.31 9.86 23.58
CA LYS A 519 -28.70 10.07 23.96
C LYS A 519 -28.71 10.05 25.49
N LYS A 520 -28.84 11.22 26.11
CA LYS A 520 -29.05 11.35 27.54
C LYS A 520 -30.46 10.92 27.90
#